data_AF-A0A2Z5UF05-F1
#
_entry.id   AF-A0A2Z5UF05-F1
#
_cell.length_a   1.000
_cell.length_b   1.000
_cell.length_c   1.000
_cell.angle_alpha   90.00
_cell.angle_beta   90.00
_cell.angle_gamma   90.00
#
_symmetry.space_group_name_H-M   'P 1'
#
loop_
_entity.id
_entity.type
_entity.pdbx_description
1 polymer ?
#
loop_
_entity_poly.entity_id
_entity_poly.type
_entity_poly.pdbx_seq_one_letter_code
_entity_poly.pdbx_strand_id
1 'polypeptide(L)'
;MPEKELRALIRKADTGDIRAVGQVWQEYALVREDRRKGKIWASRAIRVGDPHTMVSMADDWMWEGQRAIDKRHKLVFYDAAIRLLENGYRNRNMLPTCGPGGSNDRYFYIANLRSARAALATASSGPSSWIRSAGRKNASAAYHVANHYFWVELDQSKRGQWELRASELGDPMYAGSVVDRRAKSDDIRDIVYSLGRADEIAKLGDSWVQKAVTAELRYRLARTRHFASGKKGKFVDPNCKAA
;
A
#
# COMPACT_ATOMS: atom_id res chain seq x y z
N MET A 1 -1.74 -27.21 -3.33
CA MET A 1 -2.60 -27.80 -4.38
C MET A 1 -2.14 -29.22 -4.76
N PRO A 2 -3.04 -30.18 -5.03
CA PRO A 2 -2.68 -31.50 -5.57
C PRO A 2 -1.88 -31.43 -6.88
N GLU A 3 -0.96 -32.38 -7.10
CA GLU A 3 -0.02 -32.32 -8.23
C GLU A 3 -0.67 -32.38 -9.62
N LYS A 4 -1.84 -33.05 -9.73
CA LYS A 4 -2.61 -33.12 -10.98
C LYS A 4 -3.22 -31.75 -11.33
N GLU A 5 -3.74 -31.05 -10.33
CA GLU A 5 -4.31 -29.70 -10.46
C GLU A 5 -3.21 -28.68 -10.77
N LEU A 6 -2.06 -28.77 -10.09
CA LEU A 6 -0.93 -27.88 -10.35
C LEU A 6 -0.41 -28.04 -11.79
N ARG A 7 -0.32 -29.27 -12.30
CA ARG A 7 0.07 -29.49 -13.70
C ARG A 7 -0.94 -28.93 -14.70
N ALA A 8 -2.24 -29.00 -14.40
CA ALA A 8 -3.26 -28.38 -15.22
C ALA A 8 -3.16 -26.85 -15.21
N LEU A 9 -2.92 -26.27 -14.03
CA LEU A 9 -2.72 -24.84 -13.85
C LEU A 9 -1.46 -24.35 -14.59
N ILE A 10 -0.35 -25.09 -14.51
CA ILE A 10 0.88 -24.78 -15.25
C ILE A 10 0.64 -24.76 -16.76
N ARG A 11 -0.09 -25.75 -17.31
CA ARG A 11 -0.44 -25.75 -18.75
C ARG A 11 -1.22 -24.50 -19.15
N LYS A 12 -2.16 -24.06 -18.30
CA LYS A 12 -2.91 -22.83 -18.53
C LYS A 12 -2.02 -21.58 -18.39
N ALA A 13 -1.07 -21.59 -17.47
CA ALA A 13 -0.12 -20.50 -17.29
C ALA A 13 0.85 -20.39 -18.49
N ASP A 14 1.26 -21.52 -19.07
CA ASP A 14 2.14 -21.56 -20.25
C ASP A 14 1.46 -21.01 -21.52
N THR A 15 0.12 -20.90 -21.56
CA THR A 15 -0.60 -20.19 -22.65
C THR A 15 -0.65 -18.67 -22.43
N GLY A 16 -0.01 -18.13 -21.40
CA GLY A 16 0.04 -16.70 -21.10
C GLY A 16 -1.15 -16.17 -20.30
N ASP A 17 -1.97 -17.03 -19.69
CA ASP A 17 -3.05 -16.58 -18.80
C ASP A 17 -2.45 -15.95 -17.53
N ILE A 18 -2.62 -14.63 -17.38
CA ILE A 18 -2.04 -13.85 -16.28
C ILE A 18 -2.44 -14.41 -14.91
N ARG A 19 -3.71 -14.79 -14.72
CA ARG A 19 -4.20 -15.30 -13.43
C ARG A 19 -3.60 -16.66 -13.13
N ALA A 20 -3.50 -17.54 -14.13
CA ALA A 20 -2.87 -18.84 -13.96
C ALA A 20 -1.37 -18.68 -13.64
N VAL A 21 -0.65 -17.78 -14.32
CA VAL A 21 0.76 -17.50 -14.03
C VAL A 21 0.94 -16.99 -12.59
N GLY A 22 0.09 -16.06 -12.14
CA GLY A 22 0.09 -15.56 -10.76
C GLY A 22 -0.19 -16.66 -9.72
N GLN A 23 -1.18 -17.52 -9.98
CA GLN A 23 -1.52 -18.63 -9.07
C GLN A 23 -0.40 -19.70 -8.99
N VAL A 24 0.28 -19.99 -10.11
CA VAL A 24 1.43 -20.91 -10.08
C VAL A 24 2.59 -20.31 -9.29
N TRP A 25 2.84 -19.01 -9.45
CA TRP A 25 3.83 -18.31 -8.63
C TRP A 25 3.48 -18.42 -7.14
N GLN A 26 2.25 -18.12 -6.73
CA GLN A 26 1.81 -18.21 -5.33
C GLN A 26 1.97 -19.62 -4.77
N GLU A 27 1.56 -20.65 -5.52
CA GLU A 27 1.72 -22.05 -5.08
C GLU A 27 3.20 -22.39 -4.85
N TYR A 28 4.11 -22.01 -5.74
CA TYR A 28 5.52 -22.31 -5.55
C TYR A 28 6.21 -21.44 -4.49
N ALA A 29 5.91 -20.15 -4.45
CA ALA A 29 6.58 -19.21 -3.56
C ALA A 29 6.05 -19.28 -2.12
N LEU A 30 4.75 -19.49 -1.94
CA LEU A 30 4.08 -19.32 -0.64
C LEU A 30 3.52 -20.61 -0.05
N VAL A 31 3.13 -21.58 -0.88
CA VAL A 31 2.54 -22.85 -0.39
C VAL A 31 3.59 -23.94 -0.30
N ARG A 32 4.36 -24.13 -1.37
CA ARG A 32 5.40 -25.16 -1.46
C ARG A 32 6.78 -24.66 -1.02
N GLU A 33 6.94 -23.35 -0.90
CA GLU A 33 8.18 -22.66 -0.53
C GLU A 33 9.40 -23.08 -1.39
N ASP A 34 9.16 -23.52 -2.63
CA ASP A 34 10.20 -23.84 -3.60
C ASP A 34 10.76 -22.54 -4.17
N ARG A 35 11.80 -22.02 -3.51
CA ARG A 35 12.46 -20.75 -3.90
C ARG A 35 12.91 -20.72 -5.35
N ARG A 36 13.37 -21.85 -5.89
CA ARG A 36 13.88 -21.89 -7.28
C ARG A 36 12.72 -21.73 -8.26
N LYS A 37 11.67 -22.54 -8.11
CA LYS A 37 10.49 -22.43 -8.99
C LYS A 37 9.72 -21.13 -8.74
N GLY A 38 9.64 -20.67 -7.49
CA GLY A 38 9.08 -19.39 -7.12
C GLY A 38 9.71 -18.23 -7.89
N LYS A 39 11.04 -18.14 -7.95
CA LYS A 39 11.75 -17.10 -8.72
C LYS A 39 11.48 -17.17 -10.24
N ILE A 40 11.43 -18.38 -10.80
CA ILE A 40 11.12 -18.58 -12.23
C ILE A 40 9.71 -18.07 -12.54
N TRP A 41 8.74 -18.45 -11.72
CA TRP A 41 7.35 -18.05 -11.92
C TRP A 41 7.11 -16.59 -11.58
N ALA A 42 7.81 -16.00 -10.61
CA ALA A 42 7.79 -14.56 -10.34
C ALA A 42 8.23 -13.76 -11.57
N SER A 43 9.31 -14.18 -12.22
CA SER A 43 9.81 -13.54 -13.45
C SER A 43 8.83 -13.66 -14.62
N ARG A 44 8.05 -14.75 -14.68
CA ARG A 44 6.97 -14.91 -15.68
C ARG A 44 5.80 -14.00 -15.35
N ALA A 45 5.35 -13.98 -14.09
CA ALA A 45 4.27 -13.16 -13.60
C ALA A 45 4.53 -11.65 -13.80
N ILE A 46 5.75 -11.18 -13.52
CA ILE A 46 6.15 -9.79 -13.81
C ILE A 46 6.05 -9.50 -15.31
N ARG A 47 6.53 -10.41 -16.18
CA ARG A 47 6.48 -10.19 -17.64
C ARG A 47 5.05 -10.12 -18.19
N VAL A 48 4.15 -10.95 -17.68
CA VAL A 48 2.74 -10.95 -18.11
C VAL A 48 1.90 -9.92 -17.38
N GLY A 49 2.45 -9.22 -16.38
CA GLY A 49 1.77 -8.11 -15.75
C GLY A 49 0.88 -8.46 -14.56
N ASP A 50 1.12 -9.58 -13.88
CA ASP A 50 0.31 -9.98 -12.72
C ASP A 50 0.46 -8.98 -11.55
N PRO A 51 -0.62 -8.31 -11.11
CA PRO A 51 -0.52 -7.23 -10.13
C PRO A 51 -0.18 -7.74 -8.72
N HIS A 52 -0.63 -8.94 -8.33
CA HIS A 52 -0.33 -9.48 -7.00
C HIS A 52 1.17 -9.79 -6.85
N THR A 53 1.74 -10.42 -7.87
CA THR A 53 3.18 -10.70 -7.88
C THR A 53 3.99 -9.42 -7.89
N MET A 54 3.61 -8.42 -8.69
CA MET A 54 4.31 -7.14 -8.72
C MET A 54 4.26 -6.40 -7.37
N VAL A 55 3.13 -6.45 -6.66
CA VAL A 55 3.02 -5.88 -5.31
C VAL A 55 3.94 -6.60 -4.34
N SER A 56 3.92 -7.94 -4.34
CA SER A 56 4.78 -8.73 -3.45
C SER A 56 6.26 -8.46 -3.72
N MET A 57 6.67 -8.45 -4.98
CA MET A 57 8.06 -8.22 -5.37
C MET A 57 8.50 -6.79 -5.09
N ALA A 58 7.60 -5.81 -5.24
CA ALA A 58 7.88 -4.43 -4.85
C ALA A 58 8.07 -4.30 -3.34
N ASP A 59 7.25 -4.97 -2.53
CA ASP A 59 7.41 -4.99 -1.07
C ASP A 59 8.76 -5.60 -0.67
N ASP A 60 9.09 -6.79 -1.21
CA ASP A 60 10.38 -7.45 -0.98
C ASP A 60 11.56 -6.51 -1.26
N TRP A 61 11.53 -5.81 -2.41
CA TRP A 61 12.57 -4.86 -2.76
C TRP A 61 12.59 -3.62 -1.85
N MET A 62 11.44 -3.08 -1.45
CA MET A 62 11.42 -2.00 -0.46
C MET A 62 12.11 -2.41 0.85
N TRP A 63 11.87 -3.64 1.32
CA TRP A 63 12.53 -4.19 2.51
C TRP A 63 14.04 -4.44 2.30
N GLU A 64 14.45 -4.92 1.12
CA GLU A 64 15.87 -5.00 0.76
C GLU A 64 16.53 -3.61 0.79
N GLY A 65 15.83 -2.58 0.30
CA GLY A 65 16.24 -1.19 0.40
C GLY A 65 16.47 -0.72 1.83
N GLN A 66 15.62 -1.13 2.78
CA GLN A 66 15.84 -0.78 4.19
C GLN A 66 17.14 -1.39 4.76
N ARG A 67 17.42 -2.65 4.39
CA ARG A 67 18.55 -3.44 4.91
C ARG A 67 19.89 -3.08 4.26
N ALA A 68 19.87 -2.36 3.13
CA ALA A 68 21.09 -2.00 2.43
C ALA A 68 21.91 -0.96 3.21
N ILE A 69 23.22 -1.18 3.29
CA ILE A 69 24.14 -0.34 4.08
C ILE A 69 24.42 1.00 3.39
N ASP A 70 24.51 1.01 2.06
CA ASP A 70 24.80 2.22 1.27
C ASP A 70 23.51 2.86 0.75
N LYS A 71 23.42 4.19 0.89
CA LYS A 71 22.36 5.03 0.34
C LYS A 71 22.09 4.78 -1.15
N ARG A 72 23.12 4.57 -1.98
CA ARG A 72 22.98 4.27 -3.40
C ARG A 72 22.19 2.98 -3.63
N HIS A 73 22.48 1.93 -2.88
CA HIS A 73 21.72 0.67 -2.97
C HIS A 73 20.27 0.86 -2.51
N LYS A 74 20.02 1.61 -1.42
CA LYS A 74 18.63 1.93 -0.99
C LYS A 74 17.80 2.57 -2.10
N LEU A 75 18.38 3.56 -2.79
CA LEU A 75 17.69 4.27 -3.88
C LEU A 75 17.42 3.35 -5.08
N VAL A 76 18.33 2.45 -5.41
CA VAL A 76 18.12 1.44 -6.48
C VAL A 76 16.91 0.57 -6.16
N PHE A 77 16.79 0.07 -4.93
CA PHE A 77 15.68 -0.78 -4.53
C PHE A 77 14.33 -0.05 -4.54
N TYR A 78 14.28 1.19 -4.04
CA TYR A 78 13.03 1.98 -4.09
C TYR A 78 12.63 2.34 -5.53
N ASP A 79 13.58 2.74 -6.39
CA ASP A 79 13.28 3.00 -7.81
C ASP A 79 12.74 1.75 -8.50
N ALA A 80 13.37 0.59 -8.24
CA ALA A 80 12.95 -0.67 -8.80
C ALA A 80 11.54 -1.09 -8.31
N ALA A 81 11.23 -0.91 -7.02
CA ALA A 81 9.90 -1.15 -6.46
C ALA A 81 8.84 -0.24 -7.08
N ILE A 82 9.13 1.05 -7.27
CA ILE A 82 8.22 2.00 -7.91
C ILE A 82 7.91 1.56 -9.35
N ARG A 83 8.93 1.18 -10.13
CA ARG A 83 8.73 0.70 -11.51
C ARG A 83 7.89 -0.58 -11.58
N LEU A 84 8.10 -1.51 -10.65
CA LEU A 84 7.29 -2.73 -10.58
C LEU A 84 5.83 -2.40 -10.27
N LEU A 85 5.59 -1.53 -9.29
CA LEU A 85 4.25 -1.06 -9.00
C LEU A 85 3.65 -0.39 -10.24
N GLU A 86 4.31 0.59 -10.85
CA GLU A 86 3.83 1.29 -12.05
C GLU A 86 3.55 0.36 -13.24
N ASN A 87 4.25 -0.77 -13.39
CA ASN A 87 3.88 -1.77 -14.38
C ASN A 87 2.58 -2.49 -14.03
N GLY A 88 2.35 -2.80 -12.75
CA GLY A 88 1.08 -3.34 -12.26
C GLY A 88 -0.08 -2.37 -12.46
N TYR A 89 0.20 -1.06 -12.43
CA TYR A 89 -0.76 0.03 -12.69
C TYR A 89 -1.42 -0.10 -14.08
N ARG A 90 -0.67 -0.61 -15.06
CA ARG A 90 -1.14 -0.75 -16.44
C ARG A 90 -2.23 -1.83 -16.58
N ASN A 91 -2.31 -2.78 -15.64
CA ASN A 91 -3.31 -3.87 -15.61
C ASN A 91 -4.46 -3.62 -14.61
N ARG A 92 -4.73 -2.33 -14.33
CA ARG A 92 -5.67 -1.73 -13.35
C ARG A 92 -7.04 -2.37 -13.12
N ASN A 93 -7.59 -3.12 -14.08
CA ASN A 93 -8.91 -3.75 -13.92
C ASN A 93 -8.87 -5.10 -13.19
N MET A 94 -7.67 -5.61 -12.87
CA MET A 94 -7.52 -6.95 -12.29
C MET A 94 -7.51 -6.97 -10.77
N LEU A 95 -7.24 -5.84 -10.10
CA LEU A 95 -7.36 -5.76 -8.65
C LEU A 95 -8.83 -5.56 -8.23
N PRO A 96 -9.38 -6.43 -7.37
CA PRO A 96 -10.72 -6.26 -6.85
C PRO A 96 -10.78 -4.97 -6.00
N THR A 97 -11.92 -4.30 -6.02
CA THR A 97 -12.20 -3.23 -5.05
C THR A 97 -12.45 -3.78 -3.64
N CYS A 98 -12.69 -5.09 -3.54
CA CYS A 98 -13.04 -5.82 -2.33
C CYS A 98 -12.25 -7.13 -2.29
N GLY A 99 -11.07 -7.08 -1.67
CA GLY A 99 -10.24 -8.24 -1.41
C GLY A 99 -10.76 -9.11 -0.26
N PRO A 100 -10.13 -10.26 -0.01
CA PRO A 100 -10.45 -11.14 1.12
C PRO A 100 -10.44 -10.36 2.45
N GLY A 101 -11.54 -10.42 3.20
CA GLY A 101 -11.67 -9.69 4.48
C GLY A 101 -12.23 -8.26 4.37
N GLY A 102 -12.62 -7.82 3.18
CA GLY A 102 -13.18 -6.48 2.96
C GLY A 102 -12.11 -5.39 2.81
N SER A 103 -10.89 -5.78 2.39
CA SER A 103 -9.81 -4.84 2.08
C SER A 103 -10.03 -4.16 0.73
N ASN A 104 -9.71 -2.87 0.64
CA ASN A 104 -9.64 -2.18 -0.63
C ASN A 104 -8.25 -2.38 -1.25
N ASP A 105 -8.05 -3.48 -1.98
CA ASP A 105 -6.74 -3.85 -2.53
C ASP A 105 -6.17 -2.78 -3.48
N ARG A 106 -7.05 -2.03 -4.16
CA ARG A 106 -6.65 -0.86 -4.97
C ARG A 106 -6.06 0.25 -4.10
N TYR A 107 -6.67 0.53 -2.95
CA TYR A 107 -6.11 1.48 -1.98
C TYR A 107 -4.74 1.03 -1.48
N PHE A 108 -4.59 -0.24 -1.07
CA PHE A 108 -3.30 -0.74 -0.58
C PHE A 108 -2.19 -0.66 -1.63
N TYR A 109 -2.53 -0.98 -2.87
CA TYR A 109 -1.62 -0.81 -4.00
C TYR A 109 -1.19 0.67 -4.17
N ILE A 110 -2.11 1.62 -4.10
CA ILE A 110 -1.80 3.07 -4.15
C ILE A 110 -0.93 3.49 -2.96
N ALA A 111 -1.25 3.00 -1.76
CA ALA A 111 -0.53 3.31 -0.54
C ALA A 111 0.94 2.89 -0.64
N ASN A 112 1.21 1.67 -1.15
CA ASN A 112 2.56 1.18 -1.38
C ASN A 112 3.33 2.04 -2.38
N LEU A 113 2.71 2.40 -3.52
CA LEU A 113 3.36 3.25 -4.52
C LEU A 113 3.73 4.63 -3.96
N ARG A 114 2.82 5.24 -3.21
CA ARG A 114 3.06 6.56 -2.59
C ARG A 114 4.11 6.49 -1.48
N SER A 115 4.08 5.42 -0.70
CA SER A 115 5.01 5.19 0.40
C SER A 115 6.45 5.01 -0.13
N ALA A 116 6.61 4.21 -1.20
CA ALA A 116 7.88 4.04 -1.90
C ALA A 116 8.41 5.36 -2.47
N ARG A 117 7.56 6.16 -3.13
CA ARG A 117 7.92 7.48 -3.67
C ARG A 117 8.36 8.45 -2.57
N ALA A 118 7.65 8.45 -1.44
CA ALA A 118 8.00 9.27 -0.30
C ALA A 118 9.34 8.88 0.32
N ALA A 119 9.58 7.57 0.48
CA ALA A 119 10.87 7.05 0.95
C ALA A 119 12.01 7.43 0.00
N LEU A 120 11.82 7.28 -1.32
CA LEU A 120 12.82 7.65 -2.33
C LEU A 120 13.12 9.17 -2.32
N ALA A 121 12.09 10.00 -2.27
CA ALA A 121 12.23 11.46 -2.26
C ALA A 121 12.99 11.95 -1.03
N THR A 122 12.65 11.44 0.16
CA THR A 122 13.32 11.84 1.41
C THR A 122 14.71 11.22 1.55
N ALA A 123 14.91 10.00 1.08
CA ALA A 123 16.23 9.38 1.03
C ALA A 123 17.17 10.20 0.15
N SER A 124 16.75 10.58 -1.06
CA SER A 124 17.58 11.37 -1.98
C SER A 124 17.92 12.75 -1.42
N SER A 125 16.91 13.56 -1.04
CA SER A 125 17.10 14.96 -0.62
C SER A 125 17.46 15.16 0.86
N GLY A 126 17.36 14.11 1.68
CA GLY A 126 17.33 14.22 3.14
C GLY A 126 15.96 14.73 3.66
N PRO A 127 15.64 14.52 4.96
CA PRO A 127 14.33 14.84 5.51
C PRO A 127 14.16 16.32 5.88
N SER A 128 15.23 17.11 6.02
CA SER A 128 15.17 18.45 6.63
C SER A 128 14.27 19.45 5.88
N SER A 129 14.29 19.46 4.56
CA SER A 129 13.40 20.32 3.75
C SER A 129 11.93 19.93 3.88
N TRP A 130 11.66 18.63 3.98
CA TRP A 130 10.33 18.07 4.21
C TRP A 130 9.84 18.40 5.62
N ILE A 131 10.68 18.27 6.65
CA ILE A 131 10.38 18.67 8.03
C ILE A 131 10.02 20.16 8.09
N ARG A 132 10.81 21.04 7.46
CA ARG A 132 10.50 22.48 7.39
C ARG A 132 9.16 22.75 6.70
N SER A 133 8.88 22.07 5.60
CA SER A 133 7.60 22.22 4.88
C SER A 133 6.42 21.72 5.71
N ALA A 134 6.58 20.60 6.41
CA ALA A 134 5.57 20.07 7.32
C ALA A 134 5.32 21.00 8.52
N GLY A 135 6.36 21.66 9.02
CA GLY A 135 6.26 22.75 10.01
C GLY A 135 5.41 23.93 9.53
N ARG A 136 5.37 24.16 8.21
CA ARG A 136 4.48 25.13 7.54
C ARG A 136 3.10 24.54 7.21
N LYS A 137 2.65 23.54 7.96
CA LYS A 137 1.34 22.87 7.85
C LYS A 137 1.12 22.12 6.52
N ASN A 138 2.18 21.69 5.83
CA ASN A 138 2.04 20.86 4.64
C ASN A 138 1.84 19.38 5.03
N ALA A 139 0.63 18.86 4.82
CA ALA A 139 0.23 17.48 5.15
C ALA A 139 1.05 16.44 4.38
N SER A 140 1.22 16.65 3.06
CA SER A 140 2.01 15.74 2.22
C SER A 140 3.48 15.69 2.67
N ALA A 141 4.04 16.82 3.10
CA ALA A 141 5.39 16.82 3.63
C ALA A 141 5.50 16.02 4.95
N ALA A 142 4.51 16.12 5.84
CA ALA A 142 4.46 15.28 7.04
C ALA A 142 4.36 13.79 6.69
N TYR A 143 3.55 13.43 5.68
CA TYR A 143 3.47 12.07 5.14
C TYR A 143 4.84 11.58 4.65
N HIS A 144 5.59 12.42 3.93
CA HIS A 144 6.93 12.07 3.44
C HIS A 144 7.89 11.80 4.60
N VAL A 145 7.86 12.64 5.63
CA VAL A 145 8.71 12.48 6.82
C VAL A 145 8.34 11.22 7.60
N ALA A 146 7.06 10.89 7.74
CA ALA A 146 6.64 9.63 8.38
C ALA A 146 7.21 8.40 7.66
N ASN A 147 7.13 8.38 6.32
CA ASN A 147 7.68 7.31 5.50
C ASN A 147 9.21 7.28 5.51
N HIS A 148 9.87 8.43 5.69
CA HIS A 148 11.32 8.47 5.93
C HIS A 148 11.71 7.73 7.20
N TYR A 149 11.05 8.04 8.32
CA TYR A 149 11.35 7.37 9.58
C TYR A 149 10.96 5.89 9.56
N PHE A 150 9.92 5.51 8.82
CA PHE A 150 9.57 4.10 8.65
C PHE A 150 10.58 3.33 7.80
N TRP A 151 10.86 3.80 6.57
CA TRP A 151 11.62 3.05 5.58
C TRP A 151 13.12 3.31 5.62
N VAL A 152 13.55 4.50 6.03
CA VAL A 152 14.96 4.92 5.92
C VAL A 152 15.67 4.83 7.26
N GLU A 153 15.10 5.42 8.32
CA GLU A 153 15.71 5.44 9.65
C GLU A 153 15.26 4.28 10.56
N LEU A 154 14.18 3.57 10.20
CA LEU A 154 13.60 2.48 11.01
C LEU A 154 13.19 2.91 12.43
N ASP A 155 12.83 4.18 12.61
CA ASP A 155 12.41 4.77 13.88
C ASP A 155 10.88 4.81 13.98
N GLN A 156 10.30 3.77 14.60
CA GLN A 156 8.84 3.66 14.74
C GLN A 156 8.24 4.76 15.64
N SER A 157 9.02 5.29 16.59
CA SER A 157 8.55 6.35 17.49
C SER A 157 8.36 7.65 16.72
N LYS A 158 9.40 8.10 16.00
CA LYS A 158 9.31 9.29 15.15
C LYS A 158 8.33 9.10 14.02
N ARG A 159 8.29 7.92 13.39
CA ARG A 159 7.25 7.58 12.41
C ARG A 159 5.86 7.87 12.99
N GLY A 160 5.52 7.30 14.15
CA GLY A 160 4.20 7.48 14.76
C GLY A 160 3.87 8.96 15.02
N GLN A 161 4.83 9.76 15.47
CA GLN A 161 4.66 11.21 15.65
C GLN A 161 4.32 11.91 14.32
N TRP A 162 5.02 11.56 13.24
CA TRP A 162 4.81 12.17 11.93
C TRP A 162 3.56 11.66 11.21
N GLU A 163 3.18 10.42 11.42
CA GLU A 163 1.90 9.90 10.93
C GLU A 163 0.72 10.62 11.60
N LEU A 164 0.77 10.81 12.93
CA LEU A 164 -0.21 11.63 13.66
C LEU A 164 -0.26 13.05 13.11
N ARG A 165 0.91 13.66 12.93
CA ARG A 165 1.01 15.01 12.37
C ARG A 165 0.42 15.10 10.96
N ALA A 166 0.66 14.11 10.10
CA ALA A 166 0.09 14.06 8.77
C ALA A 166 -1.44 13.92 8.80
N SER A 167 -1.97 13.07 9.69
CA SER A 167 -3.41 12.91 9.93
C SER A 167 -4.07 14.22 10.37
N GLU A 168 -3.48 14.92 11.35
CA GLU A 168 -3.97 16.22 11.83
C GLU A 168 -3.99 17.30 10.74
N LEU A 169 -3.02 17.26 9.84
CA LEU A 169 -2.92 18.18 8.71
C LEU A 169 -3.83 17.78 7.54
N GLY A 170 -4.54 16.65 7.65
CA GLY A 170 -5.50 16.17 6.67
C GLY A 170 -4.89 15.40 5.50
N ASP A 171 -3.77 14.71 5.70
CA ASP A 171 -3.26 13.77 4.71
C ASP A 171 -4.21 12.56 4.58
N PRO A 172 -4.71 12.26 3.37
CA PRO A 172 -5.75 11.25 3.18
C PRO A 172 -5.26 9.81 3.37
N MET A 173 -3.95 9.55 3.40
CA MET A 173 -3.42 8.20 3.61
C MET A 173 -3.36 7.87 5.11
N TYR A 174 -2.99 8.84 5.94
CA TYR A 174 -2.86 8.66 7.39
C TYR A 174 -4.11 9.02 8.20
N ALA A 175 -5.09 9.70 7.61
CA ALA A 175 -6.31 10.05 8.32
C ALA A 175 -7.01 8.84 8.98
N GLY A 176 -7.14 8.90 10.31
CA GLY A 176 -7.74 7.85 11.14
C GLY A 176 -7.06 6.47 11.04
N SER A 177 -5.80 6.46 10.62
CA SER A 177 -4.98 5.26 10.45
C SER A 177 -3.66 5.41 11.20
N VAL A 178 -3.69 5.78 12.48
CA VAL A 178 -2.44 5.95 13.22
C VAL A 178 -2.54 5.75 14.74
N VAL A 179 -1.55 5.02 15.26
CA VAL A 179 -1.16 4.75 16.65
C VAL A 179 -2.27 4.17 17.53
N ASP A 180 -2.11 2.90 17.88
CA ASP A 180 -2.85 2.25 18.96
C ASP A 180 -2.79 3.15 20.20
N ARG A 181 -3.97 3.54 20.75
CA ARG A 181 -4.21 4.40 21.94
C ARG A 181 -4.78 5.81 21.71
N ARG A 182 -5.15 6.21 20.49
CA ARG A 182 -5.84 7.50 20.28
C ARG A 182 -7.35 7.41 20.58
N ALA A 183 -7.95 8.53 21.00
CA ALA A 183 -9.39 8.61 21.18
C ALA A 183 -10.12 8.52 19.83
N LYS A 184 -11.14 7.65 19.73
CA LYS A 184 -11.92 7.44 18.50
C LYS A 184 -12.55 8.73 17.95
N SER A 185 -12.84 9.71 18.82
CA SER A 185 -13.35 11.03 18.44
C SER A 185 -12.36 11.82 17.59
N ASP A 186 -11.07 11.73 17.90
CA ASP A 186 -10.02 12.41 17.16
C ASP A 186 -9.83 11.78 15.78
N ASP A 187 -9.88 10.44 15.70
CA ASP A 187 -9.84 9.73 14.42
C ASP A 187 -11.03 10.12 13.53
N ILE A 188 -12.24 10.18 14.10
CA ILE A 188 -13.43 10.63 13.37
C ILE A 188 -13.23 12.05 12.84
N ARG A 189 -12.71 12.97 13.67
CA ARG A 189 -12.44 14.36 13.28
C ARG A 189 -11.46 14.42 12.11
N ASP A 190 -10.33 13.74 12.20
CA ASP A 190 -9.28 13.77 11.18
C ASP A 190 -9.73 13.12 9.87
N ILE A 191 -10.49 12.03 9.93
CA ILE A 191 -11.09 11.40 8.73
C ILE A 191 -12.09 12.36 8.06
N VAL A 192 -12.98 12.97 8.84
CA VAL A 192 -13.97 13.95 8.31
C VAL A 192 -13.25 15.16 7.72
N TYR A 193 -12.22 15.67 8.40
CA TYR A 193 -11.41 16.77 7.90
C TYR A 193 -10.78 16.42 6.55
N SER A 194 -10.13 15.26 6.44
CA SER A 194 -9.47 14.80 5.22
C SER A 194 -10.47 14.57 4.07
N LEU A 195 -11.66 14.02 4.36
CA LEU A 195 -12.75 13.90 3.37
C LEU A 195 -13.25 15.27 2.89
N GLY A 196 -13.18 16.31 3.72
CA GLY A 196 -13.49 17.69 3.36
C GLY A 196 -12.43 18.37 2.49
N ARG A 197 -11.21 17.82 2.39
CA ARG A 197 -10.10 18.37 1.59
C ARG A 197 -10.10 17.82 0.17
N ALA A 198 -11.15 18.15 -0.59
CA ALA A 198 -11.30 17.70 -1.98
C ALA A 198 -10.12 18.10 -2.87
N ASP A 199 -9.48 19.25 -2.59
CA ASP A 199 -8.28 19.73 -3.27
C ASP A 199 -7.06 18.83 -3.05
N GLU A 200 -6.83 18.35 -1.83
CA GLU A 200 -5.73 17.42 -1.53
C GLU A 200 -5.97 16.05 -2.14
N ILE A 201 -7.23 15.57 -2.13
CA ILE A 201 -7.60 14.34 -2.81
C ILE A 201 -7.39 14.48 -4.32
N ALA A 202 -7.71 15.63 -4.92
CA ALA A 202 -7.49 15.87 -6.35
C ALA A 202 -6.00 15.82 -6.74
N LYS A 203 -5.09 16.26 -5.86
CA LYS A 203 -3.63 16.15 -6.07
C LYS A 203 -3.11 14.72 -6.15
N LEU A 204 -3.92 13.72 -5.82
CA LEU A 204 -3.56 12.31 -5.97
C LEU A 204 -3.50 11.85 -7.44
N GLY A 205 -3.99 12.66 -8.39
CA GLY A 205 -3.89 12.39 -9.83
C GLY A 205 -5.13 11.66 -10.34
N ASP A 206 -4.98 10.44 -10.84
CA ASP A 206 -6.04 9.74 -11.58
C ASP A 206 -7.34 9.58 -10.78
N SER A 207 -8.47 9.74 -11.48
CA SER A 207 -9.81 9.71 -10.86
C SER A 207 -10.12 8.42 -10.08
N TRP A 208 -9.58 7.29 -10.53
CA TRP A 208 -9.77 6.02 -9.83
C TRP A 208 -8.95 5.93 -8.53
N VAL A 209 -7.77 6.57 -8.46
CA VAL A 209 -6.95 6.68 -7.25
C VAL A 209 -7.71 7.49 -6.21
N GLN A 210 -8.25 8.64 -6.64
CA GLN A 210 -9.10 9.49 -5.80
C GLN A 210 -10.31 8.71 -5.25
N LYS A 211 -10.99 7.93 -6.11
CA LYS A 211 -12.12 7.08 -5.71
C LYS A 211 -11.72 6.00 -4.71
N ALA A 212 -10.61 5.29 -4.94
CA ALA A 212 -10.14 4.25 -4.03
C ALA A 212 -9.80 4.81 -2.64
N VAL A 213 -9.12 5.95 -2.58
CA VAL A 213 -8.76 6.63 -1.32
C VAL A 213 -10.00 7.18 -0.61
N THR A 214 -10.93 7.79 -1.35
CA THR A 214 -12.18 8.29 -0.78
C THR A 214 -13.04 7.15 -0.22
N ALA A 215 -13.12 6.03 -0.94
CA ALA A 215 -13.85 4.84 -0.49
C ALA A 215 -13.25 4.29 0.81
N GLU A 216 -11.92 4.19 0.88
CA GLU A 216 -11.21 3.75 2.08
C GLU A 216 -11.45 4.70 3.27
N LEU A 217 -11.38 6.02 3.08
CA LEU A 217 -11.65 7.00 4.13
C LEU A 217 -13.10 6.89 4.66
N ARG A 218 -14.07 6.70 3.77
CA ARG A 218 -15.48 6.49 4.17
C ARG A 218 -15.67 5.19 4.94
N TYR A 219 -15.00 4.12 4.50
CA TYR A 219 -14.98 2.85 5.22
C TYR A 219 -14.40 3.01 6.63
N ARG A 220 -13.23 3.64 6.76
CA ARG A 220 -12.62 3.95 8.07
C ARG A 220 -13.54 4.76 8.95
N LEU A 221 -14.18 5.80 8.42
CA LEU A 221 -15.12 6.63 9.17
C LEU A 221 -16.28 5.80 9.74
N ALA A 222 -16.90 4.96 8.90
CA ALA A 222 -18.01 4.11 9.30
C ALA A 222 -17.57 3.08 10.36
N ARG A 223 -16.40 2.46 10.16
CA ARG A 223 -15.80 1.51 11.11
C ARG A 223 -15.50 2.16 12.45
N THR A 224 -14.84 3.32 12.46
CA THR A 224 -14.49 4.03 13.70
C THR A 224 -15.74 4.46 14.45
N ARG A 225 -16.77 4.97 13.76
CA ARG A 225 -18.08 5.29 14.37
C ARG A 225 -18.77 4.07 14.98
N HIS A 226 -18.75 2.94 14.29
CA HIS A 226 -19.32 1.68 14.80
C HIS A 226 -18.70 1.31 16.15
N PHE A 227 -17.37 1.30 16.25
CA PHE A 227 -16.70 0.95 17.50
C PHE A 227 -16.76 2.08 18.54
N ALA A 228 -16.88 3.34 18.13
CA ALA A 228 -17.08 4.47 19.05
C ALA A 228 -18.44 4.41 19.75
N SER A 229 -19.47 3.87 19.09
CA SER A 229 -20.80 3.70 19.67
C SER A 229 -20.92 2.48 20.60
N GLY A 230 -19.80 1.85 20.98
CA GLY A 230 -19.79 0.68 21.87
C GLY A 230 -20.21 -0.65 21.22
N LYS A 231 -20.48 -0.68 19.91
CA LYS A 231 -20.80 -1.94 19.20
C LYS A 231 -19.56 -2.84 19.18
N LYS A 232 -19.79 -4.14 19.38
CA LYS A 232 -18.77 -5.20 19.37
C LYS A 232 -19.00 -6.12 18.17
N GLY A 233 -17.97 -6.85 17.76
CA GLY A 233 -18.02 -7.80 16.64
C GLY A 233 -17.38 -7.28 15.36
N LYS A 234 -17.56 -8.04 14.27
CA LYS A 234 -16.96 -7.73 12.96
C LYS A 234 -17.71 -6.59 12.28
N PHE A 235 -17.00 -5.52 11.92
CA PHE A 235 -17.55 -4.49 11.03
C PHE A 235 -17.50 -5.00 9.58
N VAL A 236 -18.65 -5.02 8.91
CA VAL A 236 -18.76 -5.36 7.49
C VAL A 236 -18.75 -4.06 6.70
N ASP A 237 -17.87 -3.96 5.70
CA ASP A 237 -17.85 -2.79 4.81
C ASP A 237 -19.15 -2.74 4.00
N PRO A 238 -19.98 -1.70 4.14
CA PRO A 238 -21.19 -1.56 3.33
C PRO A 238 -20.91 -1.41 1.82
N ASN A 239 -19.67 -1.04 1.44
CA ASN A 239 -19.25 -0.91 0.04
C ASN A 239 -18.64 -2.19 -0.53
N CYS A 240 -18.37 -3.20 0.31
CA CYS A 240 -17.91 -4.52 -0.11
C CYS A 240 -18.90 -5.58 0.33
N LYS A 241 -19.89 -5.83 -0.54
CA LYS A 241 -20.69 -7.05 -0.46
C LYS A 241 -19.78 -8.22 -0.81
N ALA A 242 -19.71 -9.22 0.07
CA ALA A 242 -19.15 -10.51 -0.29
C ALA A 242 -19.87 -10.99 -1.54
N ALA A 243 -19.12 -11.31 -2.59
CA ALA A 243 -19.65 -12.00 -3.75
C ALA A 243 -20.13 -13.40 -3.35
#